data_AF-W4GLK9-F1
#
_entry.id   AF-W4GLK9-F1
#
_cell.length_a   1.000
_cell.length_b   1.000
_cell.length_c   1.000
_cell.angle_alpha   90.00
_cell.angle_beta   90.00
_cell.angle_gamma   90.00
#
_symmetry.space_group_name_H-M   'P 1'
#
loop_
_entity.id
_entity.type
_entity.pdbx_description
1 polymer ?
#
loop_
_entity_poly.entity_id
_entity_poly.type
_entity_poly.pdbx_seq_one_letter_code
_entity_poly.pdbx_strand_id
1 'polypeptide(L)'
;MPDLARSNNAAVGVKADGLPRWGDVPSQQNNDIIEDSPSSKLKSSANASTMPPFCMNRSLNAKVALWKGAIWTLEVDAIVISTNESLTDDTDVSGGILKAAGNEIYTEIRSAGTCRTGDAVATRACQLLAKRLIHTVGPRYNDKYKNAAENALHSSYRNCLRVAKEERASTVAFPCIYRRKKNYPRDEATHVALRTIRRFLEHFGDSFDLIVLCVEDTGDLQLYQEWLPVYFPRSTDDEAAGKLALDALPHINLGDEFGEPVIEERKIRISSVPFVHDNNHADDYPHDEIALGRRTTTLCALDRMSPDAMVTKSFCEMTPSPDKDRLELLKTRRRTSTTEVPPVVSYQAYVHQAKQEDFQDIAALGLIYRAGVDHAGGPVLMVVGKHLPSSSVDLDRVLLYVIHVMDAVVEQKYSVRLVGLLELHIN
;
A
#
# COMPACT_ATOMS: atom_id res chain seq x y z
N MET A 1 -45.24 -36.09 -9.27
CA MET A 1 -43.92 -35.44 -9.21
C MET A 1 -43.57 -34.95 -10.62
N PRO A 2 -43.98 -33.74 -11.03
CA PRO A 2 -43.61 -33.20 -12.33
C PRO A 2 -42.21 -32.55 -12.28
N ASP A 3 -41.49 -32.64 -13.40
CA ASP A 3 -40.22 -31.94 -13.61
C ASP A 3 -40.36 -30.42 -13.40
N LEU A 4 -39.57 -29.89 -12.46
CA LEU A 4 -39.30 -28.46 -12.39
C LEU A 4 -38.17 -28.15 -13.37
N ALA A 5 -38.58 -27.67 -14.55
CA ALA A 5 -37.70 -27.25 -15.62
C ALA A 5 -36.55 -26.36 -15.09
N ARG A 6 -35.31 -26.75 -15.40
CA ARG A 6 -34.17 -25.86 -15.28
C ARG A 6 -34.39 -24.67 -16.21
N SER A 7 -34.79 -23.54 -15.61
CA SER A 7 -34.79 -22.25 -16.29
C SER A 7 -33.36 -21.88 -16.65
N ASN A 8 -32.94 -22.27 -17.86
CA ASN A 8 -31.68 -21.84 -18.46
C ASN A 8 -31.79 -20.35 -18.82
N ASN A 9 -31.70 -19.49 -17.80
CA ASN A 9 -31.38 -18.09 -17.99
C ASN A 9 -29.87 -18.00 -18.29
N ALA A 10 -29.49 -18.49 -19.48
CA ALA A 10 -28.15 -18.34 -20.02
C ALA A 10 -27.95 -16.85 -20.33
N ALA A 11 -27.42 -16.12 -19.35
CA ALA A 11 -27.00 -14.74 -19.56
C ALA A 11 -26.03 -14.70 -20.75
N VAL A 12 -26.37 -13.90 -21.75
CA VAL A 12 -25.57 -13.79 -22.99
C VAL A 12 -24.20 -13.25 -22.62
N GLY A 13 -23.17 -14.07 -22.80
CA GLY A 13 -21.79 -13.71 -22.53
C GLY A 13 -21.31 -12.55 -23.42
N VAL A 14 -20.52 -11.66 -22.84
CA VAL A 14 -19.92 -10.53 -23.55
C VAL A 14 -18.53 -10.94 -24.02
N LYS A 15 -18.33 -10.98 -25.34
CA LYS A 15 -17.05 -11.36 -25.96
C LYS A 15 -16.01 -10.24 -25.86
N ALA A 16 -14.79 -10.60 -25.47
CA ALA A 16 -13.65 -9.67 -25.41
C ALA A 16 -13.43 -8.90 -26.73
N ASP A 17 -13.55 -9.59 -27.87
CA ASP A 17 -13.36 -9.01 -29.21
C ASP A 17 -14.41 -7.96 -29.59
N GLY A 18 -15.59 -8.00 -28.95
CA GLY A 18 -16.67 -7.03 -29.17
C GLY A 18 -16.54 -5.75 -28.34
N LEU A 19 -15.55 -5.65 -27.46
CA LEU A 19 -15.33 -4.48 -26.62
C LEU A 19 -14.57 -3.39 -27.39
N PRO A 20 -15.02 -2.11 -27.34
CA PRO A 20 -14.31 -1.02 -27.97
C PRO A 20 -12.93 -0.83 -27.32
N ARG A 21 -11.87 -0.82 -28.12
CA ARG A 21 -10.51 -0.60 -27.63
C ARG A 21 -10.32 0.88 -27.33
N TRP A 22 -9.53 1.20 -26.32
CA TRP A 22 -9.33 2.57 -25.85
C TRP A 22 -8.85 3.51 -26.96
N GLY A 23 -8.00 3.01 -27.86
CA GLY A 23 -7.54 3.76 -29.04
C GLY A 23 -8.63 4.12 -30.05
N ASP A 24 -9.75 3.39 -30.07
CA ASP A 24 -10.89 3.58 -30.99
C ASP A 24 -12.03 4.38 -30.34
N VAL A 25 -12.03 4.53 -29.01
CA VAL A 25 -13.02 5.35 -28.29
C VAL A 25 -12.74 6.83 -28.60
N PRO A 26 -13.72 7.59 -29.14
CA PRO A 26 -13.54 9.00 -29.42
C PRO A 26 -13.10 9.78 -28.18
N SER A 27 -12.21 10.75 -28.34
CA SER A 27 -11.98 11.76 -27.31
C SER A 27 -13.27 12.56 -27.12
N GLN A 28 -13.86 12.50 -25.92
CA GLN A 28 -15.01 13.33 -25.60
C GLN A 28 -14.54 14.79 -25.55
N GLN A 29 -14.82 15.53 -26.62
CA GLN A 29 -14.82 16.99 -26.59
C GLN A 29 -15.99 17.40 -25.70
N ASN A 30 -15.72 17.63 -24.41
CA ASN A 30 -16.70 18.21 -23.48
C ASN A 30 -17.02 19.64 -23.92
N ASN A 31 -18.06 19.78 -24.74
CA ASN A 31 -18.53 21.04 -25.29
C ASN A 31 -19.78 21.59 -24.59
N ASP A 32 -20.28 20.91 -23.55
CA ASP A 32 -21.49 21.29 -22.83
C ASP A 32 -21.23 21.60 -21.35
N ILE A 33 -21.13 22.91 -21.07
CA ILE A 33 -21.57 23.62 -19.86
C ILE A 33 -21.04 23.17 -18.48
N ILE A 34 -20.04 23.89 -17.95
CA ILE A 34 -20.16 24.65 -16.68
C ILE A 34 -19.43 25.99 -16.83
N GLU A 35 -20.18 27.09 -17.01
CA GLU A 35 -19.66 28.46 -16.77
C GLU A 35 -19.64 28.75 -15.26
N ASP A 36 -18.63 28.25 -14.55
CA ASP A 36 -18.03 28.87 -13.34
C ASP A 36 -16.92 27.98 -12.76
N SER A 37 -15.70 28.14 -13.27
CA SER A 37 -14.45 27.75 -12.60
C SER A 37 -13.28 28.52 -13.22
N PRO A 38 -12.27 28.95 -12.45
CA PRO A 38 -11.42 30.09 -12.81
C PRO A 38 -10.27 29.77 -13.79
N SER A 39 -10.59 29.21 -14.95
CA SER A 39 -9.65 28.92 -16.05
C SER A 39 -9.30 30.16 -16.90
N SER A 40 -9.15 31.34 -16.27
CA SER A 40 -8.85 32.60 -16.97
C SER A 40 -7.90 33.55 -16.23
N LYS A 41 -6.85 33.02 -15.55
CA LYS A 41 -5.62 33.76 -15.20
C LYS A 41 -4.52 32.85 -14.62
N LEU A 42 -3.73 32.20 -15.48
CA LEU A 42 -2.35 31.77 -15.16
C LEU A 42 -1.53 31.70 -16.46
N LYS A 43 -1.05 32.87 -16.90
CA LYS A 43 0.16 32.97 -17.73
C LYS A 43 1.37 33.11 -16.80
N SER A 44 2.54 32.65 -17.24
CA SER A 44 3.84 32.55 -16.52
C SER A 44 3.79 31.66 -15.25
N SER A 45 4.39 30.47 -15.25
CA SER A 45 5.84 30.27 -15.44
C SER A 45 6.15 28.97 -16.19
N ALA A 46 6.83 29.07 -17.33
CA ALA A 46 7.21 27.90 -18.12
C ALA A 46 8.62 27.42 -17.74
N ASN A 47 8.72 26.46 -16.82
CA ASN A 47 9.91 25.61 -16.74
C ASN A 47 9.86 24.60 -17.89
N ALA A 48 10.61 24.91 -18.96
CA ALA A 48 10.70 24.08 -20.16
C ALA A 48 11.60 22.84 -19.94
N SER A 49 11.47 21.85 -20.83
CA SER A 49 12.35 20.68 -20.99
C SER A 49 12.13 19.44 -20.10
N THR A 50 10.87 19.03 -19.89
CA THR A 50 10.55 17.63 -19.55
C THR A 50 9.51 17.08 -20.52
N MET A 51 9.82 15.95 -21.16
CA MET A 51 8.89 15.17 -21.99
C MET A 51 7.66 14.74 -21.16
N PRO A 52 6.48 14.51 -21.78
CA PRO A 52 5.34 13.93 -21.07
C PRO A 52 5.73 12.56 -20.48
N PRO A 53 5.34 12.24 -19.22
CA PRO A 53 5.79 11.01 -18.54
C PRO A 53 5.25 9.72 -19.17
N PHE A 54 4.17 9.84 -19.96
CA PHE A 54 3.60 8.81 -20.81
C PHE A 54 3.38 9.39 -22.21
N CYS A 55 3.97 8.77 -23.24
CA CYS A 55 3.77 9.15 -24.63
C CYS A 55 2.65 8.31 -25.28
N MET A 56 2.06 8.81 -26.36
CA MET A 56 1.07 8.13 -27.18
C MET A 56 1.65 6.84 -27.76
N ASN A 57 0.98 5.72 -27.51
CA ASN A 57 1.36 4.43 -28.09
C ASN A 57 0.11 3.68 -28.57
N ARG A 58 -0.11 3.70 -29.89
CA ARG A 58 -1.28 3.05 -30.52
C ARG A 58 -1.37 1.55 -30.21
N SER A 59 -0.22 0.86 -30.11
CA SER A 59 -0.18 -0.58 -29.77
C SER A 59 -0.67 -0.85 -28.35
N LEU A 60 -0.36 0.04 -27.39
CA LEU A 60 -0.87 -0.09 -26.02
C LEU A 60 -2.34 0.33 -25.92
N ASN A 61 -2.75 1.39 -26.61
CA ASN A 61 -4.13 1.87 -26.62
C ASN A 61 -5.11 0.84 -27.25
N ALA A 62 -4.64 0.00 -28.19
CA ALA A 62 -5.42 -1.11 -28.73
C ALA A 62 -5.59 -2.30 -27.75
N LYS A 63 -4.70 -2.40 -26.76
CA LYS A 63 -4.64 -3.48 -25.75
C LYS A 63 -5.38 -3.15 -24.45
N VAL A 64 -6.04 -2.00 -24.35
CA VAL A 64 -6.86 -1.62 -23.19
C VAL A 64 -8.31 -1.40 -23.63
N ALA A 65 -9.27 -1.82 -22.81
CA ALA A 65 -10.67 -1.42 -22.94
C ALA A 65 -11.23 -1.03 -21.56
N LEU A 66 -12.08 0.00 -21.52
CA LEU A 66 -12.87 0.34 -20.34
C LEU A 66 -14.29 -0.17 -20.55
N TRP A 67 -14.79 -0.99 -19.63
CA TRP A 67 -16.12 -1.59 -19.73
C TRP A 67 -16.86 -1.49 -18.40
N LYS A 68 -18.14 -1.09 -18.46
CA LYS A 68 -19.03 -1.07 -17.31
C LYS A 68 -19.95 -2.29 -17.32
N GLY A 69 -19.87 -3.13 -16.30
CA GLY A 69 -20.71 -4.30 -16.16
C GLY A 69 -20.19 -5.31 -15.13
N ALA A 70 -20.89 -6.44 -15.04
CA ALA A 70 -20.55 -7.54 -14.14
C ALA A 70 -19.39 -8.37 -14.72
N ILE A 71 -18.21 -8.31 -14.10
CA ILE A 71 -16.97 -8.89 -14.64
C ILE A 71 -17.07 -10.39 -14.99
N TRP A 72 -17.90 -11.15 -14.27
CA TRP A 72 -18.13 -12.58 -14.50
C TRP A 72 -18.90 -12.92 -15.77
N THR A 73 -19.46 -11.93 -16.50
CA THR A 73 -20.13 -12.16 -17.79
C THR A 73 -19.20 -12.00 -19.00
N LEU A 74 -17.90 -11.71 -18.78
CA LEU A 74 -16.90 -11.57 -19.84
C LEU A 74 -16.33 -12.93 -20.27
N GLU A 75 -16.33 -13.20 -21.58
CA GLU A 75 -15.61 -14.32 -22.20
C GLU A 75 -14.16 -13.87 -22.49
N VAL A 76 -13.25 -14.15 -21.55
CA VAL A 76 -11.81 -13.80 -21.55
C VAL A 76 -10.96 -14.97 -21.04
N ASP A 77 -9.64 -14.97 -21.20
CA ASP A 77 -8.80 -16.05 -20.66
C ASP A 77 -8.75 -16.04 -19.13
N ALA A 78 -8.61 -14.85 -18.52
CA ALA A 78 -8.55 -14.70 -17.07
C ALA A 78 -9.42 -13.56 -16.54
N ILE A 79 -10.09 -13.80 -15.42
CA ILE A 79 -10.72 -12.77 -14.59
C ILE A 79 -9.89 -12.62 -13.31
N VAL A 80 -9.71 -11.39 -12.83
CA VAL A 80 -9.11 -11.10 -11.53
C VAL A 80 -10.20 -10.94 -10.46
N ILE A 81 -9.96 -11.47 -9.26
CA ILE A 81 -10.81 -11.29 -8.07
C ILE A 81 -10.00 -10.69 -6.92
N SER A 82 -10.39 -9.50 -6.44
CA SER A 82 -9.85 -8.91 -5.21
C SER A 82 -10.57 -9.50 -4.01
N THR A 83 -9.89 -10.33 -3.21
CA THR A 83 -10.50 -11.10 -2.11
C THR A 83 -9.80 -10.76 -0.77
N ASN A 84 -9.84 -11.67 0.19
CA ASN A 84 -9.11 -11.63 1.46
C ASN A 84 -8.00 -12.71 1.48
N GLU A 85 -7.25 -12.77 2.58
CA GLU A 85 -6.08 -13.63 2.71
C GLU A 85 -6.39 -15.14 2.68
N SER A 86 -7.64 -15.52 3.00
CA SER A 86 -8.17 -16.90 2.90
C SER A 86 -8.84 -17.20 1.55
N LEU A 87 -8.86 -16.26 0.61
CA LEU A 87 -9.51 -16.34 -0.70
C LEU A 87 -11.04 -16.51 -0.70
N THR A 88 -11.70 -16.39 0.46
CA THR A 88 -13.13 -16.70 0.66
C THR A 88 -14.01 -15.47 0.93
N ASP A 89 -13.59 -14.26 0.56
CA ASP A 89 -14.42 -13.06 0.72
C ASP A 89 -15.52 -13.02 -0.34
N ASP A 90 -16.75 -13.29 0.09
CA ASP A 90 -17.97 -13.36 -0.71
C ASP A 90 -18.77 -12.05 -0.73
N THR A 91 -18.11 -10.92 -0.44
CA THR A 91 -18.73 -9.58 -0.46
C THR A 91 -18.47 -8.79 -1.76
N ASP A 92 -19.38 -7.88 -2.10
CA ASP A 92 -19.35 -7.04 -3.30
C ASP A 92 -19.16 -7.86 -4.60
N VAL A 93 -18.38 -7.32 -5.56
CA VAL A 93 -17.97 -7.97 -6.83
C VAL A 93 -17.46 -9.40 -6.60
N SER A 94 -16.70 -9.62 -5.52
CA SER A 94 -16.07 -10.91 -5.20
C SER A 94 -17.11 -11.99 -4.90
N GLY A 95 -18.19 -11.63 -4.19
CA GLY A 95 -19.35 -12.50 -4.00
C GLY A 95 -20.06 -12.84 -5.31
N GLY A 96 -20.21 -11.87 -6.20
CA GLY A 96 -20.74 -12.08 -7.55
C GLY A 96 -19.92 -13.07 -8.36
N ILE A 97 -18.59 -12.90 -8.38
CA ILE A 97 -17.65 -13.81 -9.05
C ILE A 97 -17.71 -15.23 -8.46
N LEU A 98 -17.60 -15.38 -7.13
CA LEU A 98 -17.61 -16.71 -6.48
C LEU A 98 -18.95 -17.43 -6.69
N LYS A 99 -20.06 -16.70 -6.65
CA LYS A 99 -21.40 -17.24 -6.96
C LYS A 99 -21.52 -17.68 -8.42
N ALA A 100 -20.96 -16.92 -9.35
CA ALA A 100 -20.96 -17.25 -10.78
C ALA A 100 -19.97 -18.37 -11.15
N ALA A 101 -18.88 -18.54 -10.40
CA ALA A 101 -17.97 -19.68 -10.53
C ALA A 101 -18.57 -21.00 -9.99
N GLY A 102 -19.55 -20.91 -9.09
CA GLY A 102 -20.23 -22.06 -8.49
C GLY A 102 -19.40 -22.77 -7.41
N ASN A 103 -20.05 -23.64 -6.64
CA ASN A 103 -19.48 -24.22 -5.41
C ASN A 103 -18.18 -25.02 -5.59
N GLU A 104 -17.85 -25.45 -6.81
CA GLU A 104 -16.59 -26.14 -7.11
C GLU A 104 -15.36 -25.27 -6.83
N ILE A 105 -15.50 -23.93 -6.91
CA ILE A 105 -14.39 -22.99 -6.70
C ILE A 105 -13.79 -23.09 -5.29
N TYR A 106 -14.58 -23.50 -4.28
CA TYR A 106 -14.08 -23.68 -2.91
C TYR A 106 -13.13 -24.87 -2.77
N THR A 107 -13.18 -25.84 -3.69
CA THR A 107 -12.21 -26.94 -3.77
C THR A 107 -10.88 -26.43 -4.34
N GLU A 108 -10.94 -25.61 -5.39
CA GLU A 108 -9.76 -24.97 -5.97
C GLU A 108 -9.09 -24.02 -4.96
N ILE A 109 -9.86 -23.16 -4.29
CA ILE A 109 -9.39 -22.25 -3.23
C ILE A 109 -8.67 -23.03 -2.11
N ARG A 110 -9.25 -24.15 -1.66
CA ARG A 110 -8.62 -25.00 -0.64
C ARG A 110 -7.29 -25.59 -1.11
N SER A 111 -7.15 -25.89 -2.39
CA SER A 111 -5.90 -26.37 -2.99
C SER A 111 -4.88 -25.25 -3.23
N ALA A 112 -5.33 -24.03 -3.48
CA ALA A 112 -4.48 -22.84 -3.66
C ALA A 112 -3.90 -22.33 -2.33
N GLY A 113 -4.61 -22.54 -1.22
CA GLY A 113 -4.15 -22.16 0.12
C GLY A 113 -4.49 -20.71 0.46
N THR A 114 -3.49 -19.91 0.82
CA THR A 114 -3.64 -18.51 1.22
C THR A 114 -2.89 -17.57 0.29
N CYS A 115 -3.34 -16.33 0.20
CA CYS A 115 -2.67 -15.28 -0.57
C CYS A 115 -2.39 -14.08 0.35
N ARG A 116 -1.17 -13.54 0.32
CA ARG A 116 -0.84 -12.34 1.10
C ARG A 116 -1.31 -11.09 0.37
N THR A 117 -1.45 -10.01 1.12
CA THR A 117 -1.70 -8.67 0.58
C THR A 117 -0.61 -8.29 -0.44
N GLY A 118 -1.01 -7.93 -1.66
CA GLY A 118 -0.11 -7.63 -2.77
C GLY A 118 0.34 -8.84 -3.61
N ASP A 119 0.12 -10.08 -3.16
CA ASP A 119 0.38 -11.29 -3.96
C ASP A 119 -0.84 -11.65 -4.84
N ALA A 120 -0.64 -12.60 -5.76
CA ALA A 120 -1.70 -13.19 -6.57
C ALA A 120 -1.49 -14.70 -6.80
N VAL A 121 -2.58 -15.47 -6.92
CA VAL A 121 -2.60 -16.93 -7.14
C VAL A 121 -3.71 -17.28 -8.14
N ALA A 122 -3.43 -18.15 -9.12
CA ALA A 122 -4.43 -18.61 -10.09
C ALA A 122 -5.13 -19.91 -9.67
N THR A 123 -6.41 -20.04 -10.01
CA THR A 123 -7.17 -21.30 -9.99
C THR A 123 -7.86 -21.54 -11.35
N ARG A 124 -8.49 -22.71 -11.52
CA ARG A 124 -9.55 -22.84 -12.54
C ARG A 124 -10.70 -21.90 -12.18
N ALA A 125 -11.43 -21.46 -13.21
CA ALA A 125 -12.56 -20.53 -13.08
C ALA A 125 -13.94 -21.23 -12.91
N CYS A 126 -13.96 -22.56 -12.89
CA CYS A 126 -15.15 -23.39 -12.73
C CYS A 126 -16.28 -23.06 -13.73
N GLN A 127 -17.39 -22.45 -13.28
CA GLN A 127 -18.57 -22.19 -14.11
C GLN A 127 -18.56 -20.81 -14.82
N LEU A 128 -17.50 -20.01 -14.63
CA LEU A 128 -17.32 -18.74 -15.35
C LEU A 128 -17.08 -18.98 -16.85
N LEU A 129 -17.37 -17.96 -17.67
CA LEU A 129 -16.98 -17.94 -19.08
C LEU A 129 -15.45 -17.79 -19.28
N ALA A 130 -14.75 -17.32 -18.25
CA ALA A 130 -13.29 -17.26 -18.26
C ALA A 130 -12.64 -18.61 -17.99
N LYS A 131 -11.39 -18.80 -18.43
CA LYS A 131 -10.65 -20.07 -18.26
C LYS A 131 -9.95 -20.14 -16.89
N ARG A 132 -9.38 -19.02 -16.45
CA ARG A 132 -8.64 -18.84 -15.18
C ARG A 132 -9.30 -17.79 -14.29
N LEU A 133 -9.21 -18.01 -12.99
CA LEU A 133 -9.55 -17.02 -11.97
C LEU A 133 -8.29 -16.68 -11.18
N ILE A 134 -7.85 -15.42 -11.26
CA ILE A 134 -6.64 -14.94 -10.59
C ILE A 134 -7.06 -14.20 -9.33
N HIS A 135 -6.80 -14.82 -8.18
CA HIS A 135 -7.10 -14.24 -6.88
C HIS A 135 -5.97 -13.33 -6.45
N THR A 136 -6.30 -12.16 -5.91
CA THR A 136 -5.34 -11.22 -5.32
C THR A 136 -5.93 -10.54 -4.09
N VAL A 137 -5.06 -10.06 -3.20
CA VAL A 137 -5.49 -9.39 -1.98
C VAL A 137 -5.02 -7.93 -2.00
N GLY A 138 -5.90 -7.04 -2.45
CA GLY A 138 -5.67 -5.59 -2.34
C GLY A 138 -5.52 -5.14 -0.87
N PRO A 139 -4.76 -4.07 -0.60
CA PRO A 139 -4.51 -3.58 0.76
C PRO A 139 -5.74 -2.96 1.41
N ARG A 140 -5.80 -3.03 2.75
CA ARG A 140 -6.66 -2.16 3.55
C ARG A 140 -5.95 -0.82 3.72
N TYR A 141 -6.60 0.27 3.33
CA TYR A 141 -6.01 1.60 3.39
C TYR A 141 -6.11 2.19 4.81
N ASN A 142 -5.07 2.95 5.18
CA ASN A 142 -4.96 3.72 6.40
C ASN A 142 -3.92 4.81 6.14
N ASP A 143 -4.24 6.08 6.41
CA ASP A 143 -3.36 7.21 6.10
C ASP A 143 -1.97 7.09 6.74
N LYS A 144 -1.88 6.47 7.93
CA LYS A 144 -0.60 6.20 8.61
C LYS A 144 0.34 5.27 7.82
N TYR A 145 -0.21 4.51 6.87
CA TYR A 145 0.50 3.50 6.08
C TYR A 145 0.31 3.71 4.57
N LYS A 146 0.03 4.94 4.12
CA LYS A 146 -0.20 5.29 2.70
C LYS A 146 0.81 4.65 1.74
N ASN A 147 2.11 4.84 1.98
CA ASN A 147 3.18 4.29 1.13
C ASN A 147 3.20 2.75 1.07
N ALA A 148 2.78 2.07 2.16
CA ALA A 148 2.67 0.61 2.18
C ALA A 148 1.42 0.12 1.46
N ALA A 149 0.30 0.86 1.58
CA ALA A 149 -0.91 0.61 0.81
C ALA A 149 -0.67 0.82 -0.69
N GLU A 150 0.01 1.90 -1.09
CA GLU A 150 0.34 2.15 -2.51
C GLU A 150 1.18 1.02 -3.10
N ASN A 151 2.25 0.63 -2.41
CA ASN A 151 3.12 -0.46 -2.86
C ASN A 151 2.38 -1.80 -2.95
N ALA A 152 1.50 -2.09 -1.99
CA ALA A 152 0.70 -3.32 -1.99
C ALA A 152 -0.38 -3.33 -3.10
N LEU A 153 -0.98 -2.19 -3.41
CA LEU A 153 -1.94 -2.08 -4.52
C LEU A 153 -1.24 -2.23 -5.87
N HIS A 154 -0.10 -1.56 -6.05
CA HIS A 154 0.79 -1.76 -7.21
C HIS A 154 1.16 -3.24 -7.37
N SER A 155 1.64 -3.86 -6.28
CA SER A 155 2.04 -5.28 -6.25
C SER A 155 0.88 -6.20 -6.66
N SER A 156 -0.36 -5.89 -6.22
CA SER A 156 -1.56 -6.65 -6.58
C SER A 156 -1.77 -6.67 -8.11
N TYR A 157 -1.79 -5.50 -8.75
CA TYR A 157 -1.94 -5.39 -10.21
C TYR A 157 -0.76 -6.07 -10.94
N ARG A 158 0.49 -5.79 -10.54
CA ARG A 158 1.70 -6.35 -11.14
C ARG A 158 1.77 -7.88 -11.04
N ASN A 159 1.41 -8.44 -9.88
CA ASN A 159 1.38 -9.89 -9.68
C ASN A 159 0.23 -10.55 -10.43
N CYS A 160 -0.95 -9.94 -10.53
CA CYS A 160 -2.02 -10.44 -11.40
C CYS A 160 -1.59 -10.53 -12.87
N LEU A 161 -0.93 -9.49 -13.39
CA LEU A 161 -0.42 -9.47 -14.78
C LEU A 161 0.70 -10.51 -14.97
N ARG A 162 1.62 -10.64 -13.99
CA ARG A 162 2.65 -11.69 -14.01
C ARG A 162 2.04 -13.09 -14.04
N VAL A 163 1.08 -13.39 -13.16
CA VAL A 163 0.39 -14.68 -13.10
C VAL A 163 -0.41 -14.95 -14.38
N ALA A 164 -1.08 -13.94 -14.94
CA ALA A 164 -1.78 -14.08 -16.22
C ALA A 164 -0.83 -14.47 -17.37
N LYS A 165 0.34 -13.84 -17.43
CA LYS A 165 1.40 -14.18 -18.39
C LYS A 165 1.95 -15.59 -18.19
N GLU A 166 2.19 -16.01 -16.95
CA GLU A 166 2.62 -17.37 -16.60
C GLU A 166 1.57 -18.42 -17.02
N GLU A 167 0.29 -18.10 -16.84
CA GLU A 167 -0.88 -18.90 -17.26
C GLU A 167 -1.19 -18.82 -18.76
N ARG A 168 -0.43 -18.03 -19.54
CA ARG A 168 -0.65 -17.76 -20.97
C ARG A 168 -2.05 -17.20 -21.30
N ALA A 169 -2.63 -16.43 -20.38
CA ALA A 169 -3.88 -15.71 -20.56
C ALA A 169 -3.61 -14.39 -21.31
N SER A 170 -3.97 -14.31 -22.59
CA SER A 170 -3.74 -13.11 -23.41
C SER A 170 -4.82 -12.05 -23.23
N THR A 171 -6.01 -12.45 -22.79
CA THR A 171 -7.13 -11.56 -22.46
C THR A 171 -7.45 -11.61 -20.97
N VAL A 172 -7.37 -10.46 -20.28
CA VAL A 172 -7.50 -10.38 -18.82
C VAL A 172 -8.47 -9.26 -18.40
N ALA A 173 -9.44 -9.58 -17.56
CA ALA A 173 -10.33 -8.58 -16.96
C ALA A 173 -9.95 -8.27 -15.51
N PHE A 174 -9.85 -6.98 -15.19
CA PHE A 174 -9.54 -6.44 -13.87
C PHE A 174 -10.74 -5.71 -13.27
N PRO A 175 -11.18 -6.02 -12.04
CA PRO A 175 -12.06 -5.16 -11.26
C PRO A 175 -11.26 -4.04 -10.59
N CYS A 176 -11.95 -3.06 -9.99
CA CYS A 176 -11.33 -2.16 -9.01
C CYS A 176 -10.81 -2.97 -7.81
N ILE A 177 -9.49 -3.25 -7.75
CA ILE A 177 -8.88 -4.06 -6.67
C ILE A 177 -9.07 -3.37 -5.30
N TYR A 178 -9.09 -2.04 -5.32
CA TYR A 178 -9.36 -1.13 -4.21
C TYR A 178 -10.86 -1.10 -3.83
N ARG A 179 -11.40 -2.24 -3.36
CA ARG A 179 -12.81 -2.35 -2.97
C ARG A 179 -13.20 -1.32 -1.90
N ARG A 180 -14.44 -0.82 -1.96
CA ARG A 180 -15.00 0.19 -1.03
C ARG A 180 -14.77 -0.15 0.44
N LYS A 181 -15.01 -1.41 0.83
CA LYS A 181 -14.76 -1.98 2.18
C LYS A 181 -13.31 -1.84 2.68
N LYS A 182 -12.34 -1.60 1.80
CA LYS A 182 -10.92 -1.39 2.12
C LYS A 182 -10.54 0.10 2.27
N ASN A 183 -11.49 1.02 2.13
CA ASN A 183 -11.38 2.48 2.35
C ASN A 183 -10.23 3.19 1.61
N TYR A 184 -9.77 2.66 0.48
CA TYR A 184 -8.72 3.29 -0.32
C TYR A 184 -9.31 4.49 -1.09
N PRO A 185 -8.69 5.69 -1.06
CA PRO A 185 -9.06 6.82 -1.92
C PRO A 185 -9.10 6.40 -3.39
N ARG A 186 -10.29 6.44 -4.00
CA ARG A 186 -10.53 5.82 -5.32
C ARG A 186 -9.72 6.47 -6.43
N ASP A 187 -9.54 7.78 -6.33
CA ASP A 187 -8.76 8.60 -7.25
C ASP A 187 -7.28 8.15 -7.25
N GLU A 188 -6.59 8.26 -6.11
CA GLU A 188 -5.21 7.75 -5.94
C GLU A 188 -5.05 6.28 -6.36
N ALA A 189 -6.04 5.43 -6.07
CA ALA A 189 -6.01 4.03 -6.45
C ALA A 189 -6.12 3.81 -7.97
N THR A 190 -6.85 4.69 -8.68
CA THR A 190 -6.98 4.69 -10.14
C THR A 190 -5.63 5.03 -10.78
N HIS A 191 -4.91 6.02 -10.24
CA HIS A 191 -3.53 6.34 -10.67
C HIS A 191 -2.58 5.15 -10.50
N VAL A 192 -2.64 4.43 -9.37
CA VAL A 192 -1.82 3.22 -9.15
C VAL A 192 -2.17 2.12 -10.15
N ALA A 193 -3.45 1.86 -10.38
CA ALA A 193 -3.92 0.85 -11.33
C ALA A 193 -3.44 1.15 -12.75
N LEU A 194 -3.74 2.36 -13.26
CA LEU A 194 -3.41 2.77 -14.62
C LEU A 194 -1.90 2.85 -14.86
N ARG A 195 -1.13 3.43 -13.92
CA ARG A 195 0.34 3.44 -13.97
C ARG A 195 0.91 2.02 -14.09
N THR A 196 0.46 1.13 -13.21
CA THR A 196 1.01 -0.23 -13.13
C THR A 196 0.72 -1.00 -14.41
N ILE A 197 -0.51 -0.93 -14.93
CA ILE A 197 -0.90 -1.57 -16.19
C ILE A 197 -0.13 -0.96 -17.36
N ARG A 198 0.02 0.37 -17.42
CA ARG A 198 0.78 1.08 -18.47
C ARG A 198 2.25 0.64 -18.50
N ARG A 199 2.97 0.72 -17.38
CA ARG A 199 4.38 0.33 -17.28
C ARG A 199 4.61 -1.16 -17.53
N PHE A 200 3.69 -2.02 -17.07
CA PHE A 200 3.78 -3.46 -17.34
C PHE A 200 3.58 -3.76 -18.84
N LEU A 201 2.62 -3.11 -19.49
CA LEU A 201 2.40 -3.25 -20.94
C LEU A 201 3.55 -2.71 -21.79
N GLU A 202 4.27 -1.67 -21.33
CA GLU A 202 5.49 -1.18 -22.01
C GLU A 202 6.61 -2.24 -22.08
N HIS A 203 6.70 -3.12 -21.07
CA HIS A 203 7.72 -4.17 -20.99
C HIS A 203 7.26 -5.55 -21.49
N PHE A 204 5.98 -5.87 -21.33
CA PHE A 204 5.43 -7.21 -21.54
C PHE A 204 4.15 -7.23 -22.37
N GLY A 205 3.84 -6.14 -23.07
CA GLY A 205 2.61 -5.99 -23.86
C GLY A 205 2.39 -7.11 -24.87
N ASP A 206 3.44 -7.70 -25.44
CA ASP A 206 3.35 -8.81 -26.41
C ASP A 206 2.75 -10.10 -25.84
N SER A 207 2.61 -10.21 -24.53
CA SER A 207 1.91 -11.33 -23.87
C SER A 207 0.39 -11.12 -23.76
N PHE A 208 -0.13 -9.96 -24.18
CA PHE A 208 -1.54 -9.57 -24.01
C PHE A 208 -2.15 -8.98 -25.28
N ASP A 209 -3.35 -9.45 -25.59
CA ASP A 209 -4.21 -8.96 -26.67
C ASP A 209 -5.26 -7.96 -26.15
N LEU A 210 -5.69 -8.12 -24.89
CA LEU A 210 -6.61 -7.19 -24.22
C LEU A 210 -6.51 -7.24 -22.69
N ILE A 211 -6.45 -6.05 -22.08
CA ILE A 211 -6.72 -5.81 -20.66
C ILE A 211 -8.05 -5.03 -20.57
N VAL A 212 -9.06 -5.65 -19.96
CA VAL A 212 -10.36 -5.03 -19.70
C VAL A 212 -10.38 -4.44 -18.30
N LEU A 213 -10.48 -3.12 -18.21
CA LEU A 213 -10.77 -2.39 -16.97
C LEU A 213 -12.28 -2.46 -16.74
N CYS A 214 -12.69 -3.31 -15.80
CA CYS A 214 -14.08 -3.58 -15.51
C CYS A 214 -14.54 -2.78 -14.27
N VAL A 215 -15.54 -1.93 -14.46
CA VAL A 215 -16.13 -1.11 -13.40
C VAL A 215 -17.61 -1.46 -13.23
N GLU A 216 -18.12 -1.50 -12.00
CA GLU A 216 -19.56 -1.62 -11.75
C GLU A 216 -20.20 -0.27 -11.41
N ASP A 217 -19.44 0.60 -10.73
CA ASP A 217 -19.91 1.89 -10.26
C ASP A 217 -19.77 3.00 -11.32
N THR A 218 -20.68 3.98 -11.31
CA THR A 218 -20.56 5.16 -12.18
C THR A 218 -19.43 6.09 -11.74
N GLY A 219 -19.16 6.21 -10.43
CA GLY A 219 -18.07 7.05 -9.94
C GLY A 219 -16.69 6.52 -10.36
N ASP A 220 -16.49 5.20 -10.29
CA ASP A 220 -15.25 4.59 -10.78
C ASP A 220 -15.14 4.71 -12.31
N LEU A 221 -16.25 4.56 -13.06
CA LEU A 221 -16.25 4.79 -14.51
C LEU A 221 -15.76 6.20 -14.87
N GLN A 222 -16.24 7.24 -14.17
CA GLN A 222 -15.84 8.62 -14.39
C GLN A 222 -14.34 8.83 -14.12
N LEU A 223 -13.82 8.31 -13.00
CA LEU A 223 -12.38 8.37 -12.68
C LEU A 223 -11.51 7.69 -13.76
N TYR A 224 -11.92 6.52 -14.26
CA TYR A 224 -11.20 5.88 -15.36
C TYR A 224 -11.29 6.67 -16.67
N GLN A 225 -12.44 7.29 -16.98
CA GLN A 225 -12.60 8.13 -18.18
C GLN A 225 -11.72 9.41 -18.11
N GLU A 226 -11.58 10.00 -16.93
CA GLU A 226 -10.74 11.16 -16.66
C GLU A 226 -9.24 10.83 -16.73
N TRP A 227 -8.81 9.72 -16.13
CA TRP A 227 -7.38 9.39 -16.02
C TRP A 227 -6.81 8.52 -17.15
N LEU A 228 -7.62 7.77 -17.90
CA LEU A 228 -7.11 6.99 -19.04
C LEU A 228 -6.38 7.83 -20.11
N PRO A 229 -6.84 9.03 -20.52
CA PRO A 229 -6.09 9.90 -21.44
C PRO A 229 -4.69 10.27 -20.93
N VAL A 230 -4.50 10.35 -19.61
CA VAL A 230 -3.24 10.75 -18.98
C VAL A 230 -2.19 9.63 -19.00
N TYR A 231 -2.62 8.38 -18.82
CA TYR A 231 -1.73 7.20 -18.84
C TYR A 231 -1.65 6.52 -20.22
N PHE A 232 -2.69 6.65 -21.04
CA PHE A 232 -2.84 6.09 -22.38
C PHE A 232 -3.29 7.18 -23.38
N PRO A 233 -2.49 8.25 -23.58
CA PRO A 233 -2.86 9.33 -24.49
C PRO A 233 -3.08 8.84 -25.91
N ARG A 234 -4.14 9.32 -26.56
CA ARG A 234 -4.55 8.96 -27.94
C ARG A 234 -4.16 10.01 -28.98
N SER A 235 -3.83 11.21 -28.53
CA SER A 235 -3.42 12.36 -29.34
C SER A 235 -2.28 13.14 -28.66
N THR A 236 -1.66 14.06 -29.39
CA THR A 236 -0.72 15.05 -28.82
C THR A 236 -1.38 15.98 -27.81
N ASP A 237 -2.70 16.19 -27.94
CA ASP A 237 -3.46 17.03 -27.02
C ASP A 237 -3.71 16.28 -25.70
N ASP A 238 -4.00 14.98 -25.75
CA ASP A 238 -4.05 14.10 -24.57
C ASP A 238 -2.67 14.09 -23.85
N GLU A 239 -1.54 14.05 -24.57
CA GLU A 239 -0.19 14.14 -23.98
C GLU A 239 0.05 15.49 -23.27
N ALA A 240 -0.31 16.60 -23.90
CA ALA A 240 -0.10 17.94 -23.36
C ALA A 240 -1.02 18.21 -22.15
N ALA A 241 -2.30 17.83 -22.24
CA ALA A 241 -3.26 17.93 -21.15
C ALA A 241 -2.88 17.00 -19.98
N GLY A 242 -2.48 15.77 -20.27
CA GLY A 242 -2.02 14.81 -19.27
C GLY A 242 -0.75 15.28 -18.55
N LYS A 243 0.21 15.86 -19.27
CA LYS A 243 1.38 16.49 -18.63
C LYS A 243 0.95 17.62 -17.69
N LEU A 244 0.08 18.53 -18.14
CA LEU A 244 -0.39 19.66 -17.32
C LEU A 244 -1.16 19.19 -16.06
N ALA A 245 -2.00 18.17 -16.19
CA ALA A 245 -2.74 17.59 -15.06
C ALA A 245 -1.80 16.95 -14.03
N LEU A 246 -0.77 16.21 -14.48
CA LEU A 246 0.22 15.61 -13.58
C LEU A 246 1.17 16.64 -12.94
N ASP A 247 1.57 17.68 -13.68
CA ASP A 247 2.34 18.80 -13.13
C ASP A 247 1.55 19.53 -12.01
N ALA A 248 0.21 19.57 -12.11
CA ALA A 248 -0.68 20.15 -11.11
C ALA A 248 -0.93 19.24 -9.89
N LEU A 249 -0.55 17.95 -9.96
CA LEU A 249 -0.77 16.94 -8.92
C LEU A 249 0.55 16.32 -8.42
N PRO A 250 1.48 17.13 -7.85
CA PRO A 250 2.83 16.69 -7.47
C PRO A 250 2.87 15.68 -6.32
N HIS A 251 1.72 15.35 -5.72
CA HIS A 251 1.59 14.33 -4.67
C HIS A 251 1.34 12.91 -5.22
N ILE A 252 1.18 12.76 -6.54
CA ILE A 252 0.88 11.49 -7.22
C ILE A 252 2.16 10.86 -7.76
N ASN A 253 2.37 9.57 -7.44
CA ASN A 253 3.61 8.79 -7.60
C ASN A 253 4.87 9.58 -8.10
N LEU A 254 5.24 9.54 -9.39
CA LEU A 254 4.59 8.90 -10.54
C LEU A 254 5.12 7.47 -10.85
N GLY A 255 5.76 6.83 -9.87
CA GLY A 255 6.41 5.52 -9.98
C GLY A 255 7.65 5.51 -10.89
N ASP A 256 8.35 4.37 -10.89
CA ASP A 256 9.51 4.13 -11.75
C ASP A 256 9.14 3.56 -13.14
N GLU A 257 10.13 2.99 -13.84
CA GLU A 257 9.94 2.33 -15.13
C GLU A 257 9.07 1.07 -15.07
N PHE A 258 8.96 0.41 -13.91
CA PHE A 258 8.06 -0.72 -13.67
C PHE A 258 6.74 -0.30 -13.01
N GLY A 259 6.63 0.98 -12.61
CA GLY A 259 5.48 1.57 -11.94
C GLY A 259 5.50 1.42 -10.42
N GLU A 260 6.58 0.87 -9.85
CA GLU A 260 6.78 0.75 -8.40
C GLU A 260 6.85 2.16 -7.77
N PRO A 261 6.23 2.41 -6.61
CA PRO A 261 6.16 3.74 -6.03
C PRO A 261 7.54 4.21 -5.55
N VAL A 262 8.00 5.34 -6.09
CA VAL A 262 9.28 5.95 -5.72
C VAL A 262 9.12 6.67 -4.38
N ILE A 263 9.92 6.31 -3.38
CA ILE A 263 9.88 6.91 -2.04
C ILE A 263 11.25 7.54 -1.77
N GLU A 264 11.33 8.87 -1.79
CA GLU A 264 12.59 9.63 -1.64
C GLU A 264 13.34 9.28 -0.34
N GLU A 265 12.63 9.02 0.75
CA GLU A 265 13.20 8.60 2.04
C GLU A 265 13.95 7.26 1.97
N ARG A 266 13.64 6.42 0.98
CA ARG A 266 14.29 5.11 0.75
C ARG A 266 15.44 5.17 -0.26
N LYS A 267 15.68 6.30 -0.93
CA LYS A 267 16.81 6.43 -1.86
C LYS A 267 18.13 6.49 -1.09
N ILE A 268 19.09 5.68 -1.52
CA ILE A 268 20.44 5.68 -0.95
C ILE A 268 21.12 7.01 -1.28
N ARG A 269 21.31 7.86 -0.26
CA ARG A 269 22.04 9.12 -0.39
C ARG A 269 23.54 8.86 -0.35
N ILE A 270 24.15 8.62 -1.52
CA ILE A 270 25.60 8.58 -1.65
C ILE A 270 26.12 10.02 -1.72
N SER A 271 26.51 10.58 -0.57
CA SER A 271 27.26 11.83 -0.53
C SER A 271 28.74 11.57 -0.80
N SER A 272 29.31 12.23 -1.81
CA SER A 272 30.76 12.33 -1.96
C SER A 272 31.33 13.09 -0.75
N VAL A 273 32.19 12.44 0.02
CA VAL A 273 32.82 13.07 1.20
C VAL A 273 33.65 14.27 0.73
N PRO A 274 33.41 15.50 1.23
CA PRO A 274 34.15 16.68 0.77
C PRO A 274 35.60 16.62 1.27
N PHE A 275 36.54 16.42 0.35
CA PHE A 275 37.97 16.60 0.62
C PHE A 275 38.26 18.10 0.72
N VAL A 276 38.45 18.60 1.95
CA VAL A 276 39.05 19.92 2.17
C VAL A 276 40.56 19.79 1.94
N HIS A 277 41.06 20.47 0.91
CA HIS A 277 42.50 20.63 0.69
C HIS A 277 42.95 21.93 1.37
N ASP A 278 43.39 21.82 2.62
CA ASP A 278 43.94 22.95 3.37
C ASP A 278 45.46 22.99 3.19
N ASN A 279 45.90 23.59 2.08
CA ASN A 279 47.32 23.75 1.74
C ASN A 279 47.86 25.06 2.34
N ASN A 280 48.16 25.08 3.64
CA ASN A 280 49.07 26.06 4.26
C ASN A 280 49.45 25.68 5.69
N HIS A 281 50.58 24.98 5.86
CA HIS A 281 51.75 25.50 6.62
C HIS A 281 52.86 24.44 6.67
N ALA A 282 54.09 24.89 6.50
CA ALA A 282 55.29 24.07 6.64
C ALA A 282 55.84 24.12 8.07
N ASP A 283 56.53 23.04 8.45
CA ASP A 283 57.60 22.93 9.45
C ASP A 283 57.37 23.56 10.84
N ASP A 284 57.08 22.72 11.85
CA ASP A 284 58.06 22.38 12.90
C ASP A 284 57.63 21.14 13.70
N TYR A 285 58.58 20.37 14.21
CA TYR A 285 58.35 19.26 15.16
C TYR A 285 59.48 19.28 16.20
N PRO A 286 59.12 19.21 17.50
CA PRO A 286 59.65 18.09 18.26
C PRO A 286 58.57 17.31 19.01
N HIS A 287 58.93 16.05 19.26
CA HIS A 287 58.13 15.02 19.91
C HIS A 287 57.55 15.43 21.26
N ASP A 288 56.32 14.98 21.52
CA ASP A 288 56.08 14.19 22.74
C ASP A 288 55.02 13.11 22.50
N GLU A 289 55.10 12.01 23.24
CA GLU A 289 54.26 10.82 23.07
C GLU A 289 52.85 11.02 23.65
N ILE A 290 51.82 10.54 22.93
CA ILE A 290 50.74 9.70 23.48
C ILE A 290 49.99 9.03 22.32
N ALA A 291 49.78 7.73 22.44
CA ALA A 291 49.20 6.91 21.39
C ALA A 291 47.66 6.95 21.39
N LEU A 292 47.05 7.09 20.20
CA LEU A 292 45.77 6.45 19.86
C LEU A 292 45.59 6.42 18.33
N GLY A 293 45.40 5.22 17.78
CA GLY A 293 45.58 4.97 16.34
C GLY A 293 44.44 5.50 15.46
N ARG A 294 44.78 6.42 14.54
CA ARG A 294 43.94 6.78 13.40
C ARG A 294 44.79 6.79 12.12
N ARG A 295 44.76 5.70 11.35
CA ARG A 295 45.46 5.60 10.05
C ARG A 295 44.51 5.95 8.91
N THR A 296 44.49 7.22 8.52
CA THR A 296 43.95 7.68 7.24
C THR A 296 45.03 7.55 6.16
N THR A 297 44.86 6.63 5.22
CA THR A 297 45.68 6.55 4.00
C THR A 297 45.10 7.47 2.92
N THR A 298 45.88 8.42 2.43
CA THR A 298 45.48 9.33 1.34
C THR A 298 45.69 8.71 -0.04
N LEU A 299 44.86 9.11 -1.02
CA LEU A 299 44.77 8.46 -2.33
C LEU A 299 46.07 8.53 -3.16
N CYS A 300 46.92 9.54 -2.93
CA CYS A 300 48.12 9.82 -3.74
C CYS A 300 49.23 8.77 -3.64
N ALA A 301 49.11 7.77 -2.76
CA ALA A 301 50.06 6.66 -2.65
C ALA A 301 49.78 5.50 -3.62
N LEU A 302 48.60 5.46 -4.28
CA LEU A 302 48.16 4.31 -5.09
C LEU A 302 48.79 4.25 -6.48
N ASP A 303 49.12 5.37 -7.11
CA ASP A 303 49.62 5.45 -8.50
C ASP A 303 51.07 4.96 -8.71
N ARG A 304 51.72 4.40 -7.68
CA ARG A 304 53.13 3.92 -7.76
C ARG A 304 53.37 2.53 -7.17
N MET A 305 52.33 1.75 -6.90
CA MET A 305 52.48 0.40 -6.32
C MET A 305 52.26 -0.70 -7.38
N SER A 306 53.27 -1.57 -7.52
CA SER A 306 53.21 -2.79 -8.36
C SER A 306 52.06 -3.70 -7.91
N PRO A 307 51.40 -4.47 -8.80
CA PRO A 307 50.25 -5.31 -8.46
C PRO A 307 50.48 -6.25 -7.25
N ASP A 308 51.69 -6.80 -7.10
CA ASP A 308 52.04 -7.70 -5.98
C ASP A 308 52.06 -6.99 -4.60
N ALA A 309 52.10 -5.66 -4.56
CA ALA A 309 52.08 -4.87 -3.32
C ALA A 309 50.66 -4.52 -2.83
N MET A 310 49.61 -4.79 -3.61
CA MET A 310 48.21 -4.55 -3.19
C MET A 310 47.66 -5.60 -2.22
N VAL A 311 48.37 -6.72 -2.00
CA VAL A 311 48.03 -7.69 -0.97
C VAL A 311 48.43 -7.14 0.40
N THR A 312 47.55 -6.31 0.97
CA THR A 312 47.67 -5.92 2.38
C THR A 312 47.72 -7.18 3.25
N LYS A 313 48.74 -7.28 4.10
CA LYS A 313 48.96 -8.45 4.97
C LYS A 313 47.71 -8.78 5.83
N SER A 314 46.95 -7.76 6.19
CA SER A 314 45.65 -7.83 6.88
C SER A 314 44.54 -8.58 6.13
N PHE A 315 44.67 -8.80 4.81
CA PHE A 315 43.73 -9.58 3.99
C PHE A 315 44.14 -11.07 3.88
N CYS A 316 45.39 -11.41 4.18
CA CYS A 316 45.91 -12.78 4.17
C CYS A 316 46.06 -13.39 5.57
N GLU A 317 46.05 -12.58 6.62
CA GLU A 317 45.99 -13.07 8.00
C GLU A 317 44.57 -13.61 8.27
N MET A 318 44.46 -14.94 8.33
CA MET A 318 43.22 -15.65 8.64
C MET A 318 42.77 -15.31 10.06
N THR A 319 41.92 -14.28 10.20
CA THR A 319 41.25 -13.98 11.46
C THR A 319 40.43 -15.19 11.88
N PRO A 320 40.48 -15.59 13.17
CA PRO A 320 39.63 -16.68 13.65
C PRO A 320 38.17 -16.33 13.41
N SER A 321 37.35 -17.33 13.05
CA SER A 321 35.95 -17.12 12.65
C SER A 321 35.24 -16.14 13.61
N PRO A 322 34.59 -15.08 13.09
CA PRO A 322 33.88 -14.10 13.90
C PRO A 322 32.69 -14.71 14.67
N ASP A 323 32.34 -15.96 14.38
CA ASP A 323 31.36 -16.73 15.15
C ASP A 323 31.92 -17.16 16.51
N LYS A 324 33.25 -17.38 16.65
CA LYS A 324 33.88 -17.66 17.94
C LYS A 324 33.79 -16.46 18.88
N ASP A 325 34.10 -15.27 18.37
CA ASP A 325 34.01 -14.02 19.15
C ASP A 325 32.54 -13.68 19.46
N ARG A 326 31.62 -13.91 18.51
CA ARG A 326 30.17 -13.86 18.79
C ARG A 326 29.76 -14.87 19.86
N LEU A 327 30.28 -16.11 19.84
CA LEU A 327 29.98 -17.13 20.85
C LEU A 327 30.58 -16.78 22.21
N GLU A 328 31.76 -16.15 22.28
CA GLU A 328 32.35 -15.65 23.53
C GLU A 328 31.55 -14.46 24.09
N LEU A 329 31.15 -13.51 23.24
CA LEU A 329 30.24 -12.43 23.60
C LEU A 329 28.88 -12.96 24.10
N LEU A 330 28.32 -13.97 23.42
CA LEU A 330 27.08 -14.63 23.84
C LEU A 330 27.25 -15.41 25.15
N LYS A 331 28.38 -16.11 25.36
CA LYS A 331 28.70 -16.81 26.63
C LYS A 331 28.92 -15.83 27.79
N THR A 332 29.56 -14.71 27.53
CA THR A 332 29.83 -13.65 28.52
C THR A 332 28.54 -12.94 28.90
N ARG A 333 27.70 -12.60 27.89
CA ARG A 333 26.34 -12.08 28.12
C ARG A 333 25.48 -13.08 28.90
N ARG A 334 25.60 -14.39 28.62
CA ARG A 334 24.93 -15.47 29.37
C ARG A 334 25.46 -15.68 30.80
N ARG A 335 26.59 -15.04 31.18
CA ARG A 335 27.09 -14.97 32.57
C ARG A 335 26.67 -13.70 33.31
N THR A 336 26.30 -12.63 32.59
CA THR A 336 25.80 -11.38 33.18
C THR A 336 24.29 -11.16 33.02
N SER A 337 23.59 -12.01 32.28
CA SER A 337 22.13 -12.06 32.24
C SER A 337 21.60 -13.41 32.73
N THR A 338 21.54 -13.57 34.05
CA THR A 338 20.44 -14.37 34.64
C THR A 338 19.12 -13.74 34.20
N THR A 339 18.18 -14.59 33.81
CA THR A 339 16.97 -14.23 33.06
C THR A 339 16.04 -13.27 33.80
N GLU A 340 15.93 -12.03 33.32
CA GLU A 340 14.71 -11.22 33.47
C GLU A 340 14.22 -10.84 32.08
N VAL A 341 13.32 -11.67 31.55
CA VAL A 341 12.32 -11.22 30.58
C VAL A 341 11.44 -10.24 31.36
N PRO A 342 11.16 -9.01 30.89
CA PRO A 342 10.21 -8.14 31.56
C PRO A 342 8.91 -8.91 31.71
N PRO A 343 8.35 -9.05 32.93
CA PRO A 343 7.25 -9.97 33.16
C PRO A 343 6.10 -9.61 32.23
N VAL A 344 5.46 -10.61 31.64
CA VAL A 344 4.14 -10.41 31.04
C VAL A 344 3.21 -10.06 32.18
N VAL A 345 3.04 -8.76 32.42
CA VAL A 345 2.22 -8.23 33.51
C VAL A 345 0.79 -8.67 33.23
N SER A 346 0.34 -9.69 33.97
CA SER A 346 -1.02 -10.21 33.86
C SER A 346 -2.02 -9.08 34.05
N TYR A 347 -3.14 -9.13 33.33
CA TYR A 347 -4.29 -8.23 33.58
C TYR A 347 -4.66 -8.17 35.08
N GLN A 348 -4.51 -9.28 35.79
CA GLN A 348 -4.73 -9.36 37.24
C GLN A 348 -3.77 -8.49 38.06
N ALA A 349 -2.53 -8.28 37.61
CA ALA A 349 -1.58 -7.39 38.27
C ALA A 349 -1.96 -5.92 38.08
N TYR A 350 -2.44 -5.53 36.89
CA TYR A 350 -3.00 -4.19 36.66
C TYR A 350 -4.27 -3.96 37.51
N VAL A 351 -5.19 -4.94 37.60
CA VAL A 351 -6.38 -4.85 38.48
C VAL A 351 -5.98 -4.74 39.96
N HIS A 352 -4.93 -5.45 40.40
CA HIS A 352 -4.43 -5.37 41.77
C HIS A 352 -3.78 -4.01 42.06
N GLN A 353 -2.94 -3.50 41.16
CA GLN A 353 -2.33 -2.16 41.27
C GLN A 353 -3.41 -1.06 41.26
N ALA A 354 -4.39 -1.16 40.37
CA ALA A 354 -5.54 -0.26 40.29
C ALA A 354 -6.43 -0.30 41.55
N LYS A 355 -6.31 -1.29 42.44
CA LYS A 355 -7.00 -1.33 43.73
C LYS A 355 -6.18 -0.75 44.89
N GLN A 356 -4.91 -0.40 44.65
CA GLN A 356 -3.98 0.12 45.67
C GLN A 356 -3.61 1.60 45.46
N GLU A 357 -3.71 2.11 44.24
CA GLU A 357 -3.49 3.53 43.95
C GLU A 357 -4.70 4.41 44.27
N ASP A 358 -4.45 5.65 44.66
CA ASP A 358 -5.46 6.71 44.74
C ASP A 358 -5.52 7.45 43.39
N PHE A 359 -6.73 7.80 42.98
CA PHE A 359 -7.04 8.47 41.72
C PHE A 359 -7.92 9.72 41.90
N GLN A 360 -8.03 10.30 43.10
CA GLN A 360 -8.81 11.53 43.32
C GLN A 360 -8.41 12.67 42.36
N ASP A 361 -7.11 12.77 42.04
CA ASP A 361 -6.55 13.72 41.08
C ASP A 361 -7.03 13.49 39.64
N ILE A 362 -7.06 12.23 39.18
CA ILE A 362 -7.51 11.85 37.84
C ILE A 362 -9.05 11.85 37.75
N ALA A 363 -9.74 11.46 38.81
CA ALA A 363 -11.20 11.49 38.90
C ALA A 363 -11.77 12.92 38.84
N ALA A 364 -11.04 13.91 39.40
CA ALA A 364 -11.40 15.32 39.30
C ALA A 364 -11.40 15.85 37.86
N LEU A 365 -10.71 15.20 36.92
CA LEU A 365 -10.78 15.53 35.49
C LEU A 365 -12.14 15.13 34.88
N GLY A 366 -12.88 14.20 35.48
CA GLY A 366 -14.12 13.68 34.90
C GLY A 366 -13.92 12.97 33.56
N LEU A 367 -12.75 12.33 33.38
CA LEU A 367 -12.38 11.62 32.14
C LEU A 367 -13.36 10.47 31.83
N ILE A 368 -13.73 9.70 32.85
CA ILE A 368 -14.70 8.60 32.77
C ILE A 368 -15.67 8.69 33.94
N TYR A 369 -16.98 8.64 33.66
CA TYR A 369 -18.00 8.56 34.70
C TYR A 369 -19.23 7.79 34.23
N ARG A 370 -19.99 7.23 35.17
CA ARG A 370 -21.27 6.59 34.90
C ARG A 370 -22.34 7.67 34.73
N ALA A 371 -22.90 7.80 33.53
CA ALA A 371 -23.91 8.82 33.23
C ALA A 371 -25.36 8.33 33.38
N GLY A 372 -25.58 7.02 33.54
CA GLY A 372 -26.91 6.47 33.78
C GLY A 372 -27.00 4.96 33.55
N VAL A 373 -28.17 4.54 33.06
CA VAL A 373 -28.45 3.20 32.56
C VAL A 373 -29.09 3.27 31.17
N ASP A 374 -28.90 2.23 30.38
CA ASP A 374 -29.51 2.09 29.06
C ASP A 374 -30.92 1.48 29.12
N HIS A 375 -31.52 1.26 27.96
CA HIS A 375 -32.88 0.73 27.81
C HIS A 375 -33.01 -0.74 28.27
N ALA A 376 -31.89 -1.44 28.51
CA ALA A 376 -31.83 -2.79 29.09
C ALA A 376 -31.42 -2.76 30.58
N GLY A 377 -31.29 -1.59 31.20
CA GLY A 377 -30.86 -1.40 32.58
C GLY A 377 -29.34 -1.48 32.79
N GLY A 378 -28.55 -1.67 31.73
CA GLY A 378 -27.09 -1.76 31.80
C GLY A 378 -26.44 -0.39 32.04
N PRO A 379 -25.36 -0.28 32.83
CA PRO A 379 -24.70 1.00 33.08
C PRO A 379 -24.13 1.64 31.81
N VAL A 380 -24.36 2.95 31.65
CA VAL A 380 -23.79 3.78 30.59
C VAL A 380 -22.55 4.50 31.12
N LEU A 381 -21.38 4.22 30.54
CA LEU A 381 -20.12 4.90 30.80
C LEU A 381 -19.87 5.97 29.74
N MET A 382 -19.63 7.21 30.19
CA MET A 382 -19.21 8.32 29.33
C MET A 382 -17.69 8.48 29.44
N VAL A 383 -17.02 8.63 28.29
CA VAL A 383 -15.58 8.92 28.20
C VAL A 383 -15.41 10.26 27.49
N VAL A 384 -14.87 11.26 28.20
CA VAL A 384 -14.76 12.65 27.71
C VAL A 384 -13.30 12.98 27.38
N GLY A 385 -12.92 12.79 26.12
CA GLY A 385 -11.53 12.96 25.68
C GLY A 385 -10.99 14.39 25.82
N LYS A 386 -11.88 15.40 25.86
CA LYS A 386 -11.52 16.80 26.10
C LYS A 386 -10.80 17.03 27.44
N HIS A 387 -11.08 16.18 28.45
CA HIS A 387 -10.59 16.37 29.81
C HIS A 387 -9.26 15.66 30.09
N LEU A 388 -8.54 15.20 29.06
CA LEU A 388 -7.20 14.65 29.18
C LEU A 388 -6.16 15.71 28.74
N PRO A 389 -5.44 16.36 29.68
CA PRO A 389 -4.33 17.26 29.34
C PRO A 389 -3.22 16.50 28.60
N SER A 390 -2.85 16.95 27.41
CA SER A 390 -1.87 16.28 26.54
C SER A 390 -0.41 16.38 27.00
N SER A 391 -0.13 17.12 28.08
CA SER A 391 1.23 17.51 28.48
C SER A 391 1.53 17.38 29.98
N SER A 392 0.60 16.88 30.81
CA SER A 392 0.78 16.86 32.28
C SER A 392 0.18 15.65 33.00
N VAL A 393 -0.27 14.61 32.30
CA VAL A 393 -0.90 13.44 32.92
C VAL A 393 -0.16 12.16 32.55
N ASP A 394 0.15 11.38 33.58
CA ASP A 394 0.74 10.05 33.47
C ASP A 394 -0.27 9.06 32.85
N LEU A 395 0.07 8.56 31.65
CA LEU A 395 -0.80 7.64 30.90
C LEU A 395 -0.94 6.27 31.58
N ASP A 396 0.05 5.84 32.37
CA ASP A 396 -0.01 4.56 33.07
C ASP A 396 -0.98 4.67 34.27
N ARG A 397 -0.95 5.79 35.01
CA ARG A 397 -1.97 6.07 36.05
C ARG A 397 -3.38 6.27 35.47
N VAL A 398 -3.50 6.87 34.27
CA VAL A 398 -4.80 6.96 33.56
C VAL A 398 -5.31 5.57 33.17
N LEU A 399 -4.45 4.68 32.67
CA LEU A 399 -4.81 3.30 32.35
C LEU A 399 -5.29 2.55 33.60
N LEU A 400 -4.59 2.70 34.73
CA LEU A 400 -4.98 2.10 36.01
C LEU A 400 -6.32 2.66 36.52
N TYR A 401 -6.56 3.97 36.39
CA TYR A 401 -7.86 4.57 36.72
C TYR A 401 -9.00 4.04 35.83
N VAL A 402 -8.78 3.87 34.52
CA VAL A 402 -9.75 3.26 33.61
C VAL A 402 -10.08 1.84 34.06
N ILE A 403 -9.07 1.03 34.41
CA ILE A 403 -9.24 -0.33 34.92
C ILE A 403 -10.02 -0.31 36.25
N HIS A 404 -9.70 0.58 37.18
CA HIS A 404 -10.42 0.73 38.45
C HIS A 404 -11.92 1.00 38.24
N VAL A 405 -12.27 1.94 37.35
CA VAL A 405 -13.67 2.30 37.06
C VAL A 405 -14.40 1.18 36.30
N MET A 406 -13.71 0.46 35.42
CA MET A 406 -14.32 -0.60 34.62
C MET A 406 -14.43 -1.95 35.34
N ASP A 407 -13.56 -2.27 36.30
CA ASP A 407 -13.61 -3.54 37.07
C ASP A 407 -14.96 -3.74 37.77
N ALA A 408 -15.51 -2.67 38.35
CA ALA A 408 -16.84 -2.66 38.98
C ALA A 408 -18.04 -2.78 38.01
N VAL A 409 -17.79 -2.72 36.70
CA VAL A 409 -18.82 -2.69 35.64
C VAL A 409 -18.69 -3.88 34.68
N VAL A 410 -17.51 -4.49 34.59
CA VAL A 410 -17.16 -5.54 33.61
C VAL A 410 -17.98 -6.83 33.74
N GLU A 411 -18.49 -7.13 34.94
CA GLU A 411 -19.33 -8.31 35.19
C GLU A 411 -20.77 -8.18 34.64
N GLN A 412 -21.16 -7.00 34.18
CA GLN A 412 -22.51 -6.71 33.65
C GLN A 412 -22.44 -6.29 32.17
N LYS A 413 -23.57 -6.35 31.46
CA LYS A 413 -23.67 -5.73 30.13
C LYS A 413 -23.67 -4.21 30.29
N TYR A 414 -22.63 -3.55 29.80
CA TYR A 414 -22.47 -2.10 29.84
C TYR A 414 -22.42 -1.51 28.43
N SER A 415 -22.67 -0.20 28.32
CA SER A 415 -22.48 0.55 27.08
C SER A 415 -21.54 1.72 27.30
N VAL A 416 -20.61 1.93 26.35
CA VAL A 416 -19.62 3.01 26.40
C VAL A 416 -19.96 4.05 25.33
N ARG A 417 -19.90 5.34 25.71
CA ARG A 417 -20.10 6.48 24.82
C ARG A 417 -18.91 7.42 24.93
N LEU A 418 -18.26 7.66 23.79
CA LEU A 418 -17.15 8.61 23.67
C LEU A 418 -17.70 9.98 23.25
N VAL A 419 -17.28 11.02 23.95
CA VAL A 419 -17.55 12.42 23.60
C VAL A 419 -16.23 13.11 23.27
N GLY A 420 -16.04 13.42 21.99
CA GLY A 420 -14.92 14.21 21.47
C GLY A 420 -15.41 15.54 20.93
N LEU A 421 -14.57 16.58 21.02
CA LEU A 421 -14.85 17.87 20.39
C LEU A 421 -14.72 17.76 18.87
N LEU A 422 -15.79 18.12 18.17
CA LEU A 422 -15.71 18.77 16.86
C LEU A 422 -15.07 20.16 17.03
N GLU A 423 -14.48 20.66 15.93
CA GLU A 423 -13.94 22.01 15.74
C GLU A 423 -12.72 22.42 16.60
N LEU A 424 -11.57 22.49 15.91
CA LEU A 424 -10.56 23.52 16.12
C LEU A 424 -10.00 23.93 14.75
N HIS A 425 -10.50 25.05 14.22
CA HIS A 425 -9.83 25.81 13.17
C HIS A 425 -8.58 26.47 13.76
N ILE A 426 -7.40 26.26 13.16
CA ILE A 426 -6.26 27.19 13.27
C ILE A 426 -5.59 27.26 11.88
N ASN A 427 -5.24 28.49 11.46
CA ASN A 427 -4.53 28.80 10.21
C ASN A 427 -3.04 28.44 10.26
#